data_AF-A0A7K3A2R1-F1
#
_entry.id   AF-A0A7K3A2R1-F1
#
_cell.length_a   1.000
_cell.length_b   1.000
_cell.length_c   1.000
_cell.angle_alpha   90.00
_cell.angle_beta   90.00
_cell.angle_gamma   90.00
#
_symmetry.space_group_name_H-M   'P 1'
#
loop_
_entity.id
_entity.type
_entity.pdbx_description
1 polymer ?
#
loop_
_entity_poly.entity_id
_entity_poly.type
_entity_poly.pdbx_seq_one_letter_code
_entity_poly.pdbx_strand_id
1 'polypeptide(L)'
;MRLALVDSVAELRRRAPGVRHRGGHAYIALTACRALRALTAGELADKGEAARRTAERWPRLRPLLDAALGWRRAQAVRDETPLPEELAALMAELLDLTAAATLTE
;
A
#
# COMPACT_ATOMS: atom_id res chain seq x y z
N MET A 1 19.93 2.80 -0.42
CA MET A 1 18.51 3.15 -0.24
C MET A 1 17.57 2.22 -1.01
N ARG A 2 17.77 2.02 -2.32
CA ARG A 2 16.93 1.12 -3.14
C ARG A 2 16.87 -0.32 -2.62
N LEU A 3 18.02 -0.95 -2.30
CA LEU A 3 18.06 -2.33 -1.77
C LEU A 3 17.18 -2.49 -0.50
N ALA A 4 17.28 -1.56 0.44
CA ALA A 4 16.45 -1.57 1.65
C ALA A 4 14.93 -1.44 1.33
N LEU A 5 14.57 -0.72 0.27
CA LEU A 5 13.18 -0.65 -0.20
C LEU A 5 12.74 -1.96 -0.85
N VAL A 6 13.60 -2.62 -1.63
CA VAL A 6 13.32 -3.95 -2.21
C VAL A 6 13.07 -4.98 -1.10
N ASP A 7 13.93 -5.03 -0.08
CA ASP A 7 13.76 -5.92 1.07
C ASP A 7 12.45 -5.61 1.83
N SER A 8 12.15 -4.32 2.03
CA SER A 8 10.91 -3.88 2.66
C SER A 8 9.67 -4.30 1.86
N VAL A 9 9.71 -4.21 0.53
CA VAL A 9 8.61 -4.63 -0.35
C VAL A 9 8.42 -6.14 -0.30
N ALA A 10 9.51 -6.91 -0.32
CA ALA A 10 9.47 -8.37 -0.19
C ALA A 10 8.86 -8.79 1.15
N GLU A 11 9.27 -8.16 2.25
CA GLU A 11 8.70 -8.42 3.56
C GLU A 11 7.20 -8.06 3.60
N LEU A 12 6.83 -6.91 3.04
CA LEU A 12 5.45 -6.44 3.01
C LEU A 12 4.53 -7.42 2.28
N ARG A 13 4.98 -7.89 1.10
CA ARG A 13 4.26 -8.88 0.30
C ARG A 13 4.09 -10.21 1.04
N ARG A 14 5.15 -10.67 1.72
CA ARG A 14 5.11 -11.91 2.52
C ARG A 14 4.12 -11.82 3.69
N ARG A 15 4.01 -10.65 4.32
CA ARG A 15 3.15 -10.46 5.51
C ARG A 15 1.69 -10.19 5.16
N ALA A 16 1.41 -9.60 4.00
CA ALA A 16 0.07 -9.16 3.62
C ALA A 16 -1.03 -10.23 3.74
N PRO A 17 -0.83 -11.50 3.31
CA PRO A 17 -1.85 -12.55 3.46
C PRO A 17 -2.22 -12.89 4.90
N GLY A 18 -1.33 -12.62 5.86
CA GLY A 18 -1.56 -12.90 7.29
C GLY A 18 -2.31 -11.79 8.02
N VAL A 19 -2.54 -10.64 7.39
CA VAL A 19 -3.21 -9.51 8.03
C VAL A 19 -4.72 -9.67 7.98
N ARG A 20 -5.36 -9.61 9.14
CA ARG A 20 -6.80 -9.84 9.29
C ARG A 20 -7.63 -8.60 9.66
N HIS A 21 -6.98 -7.57 10.18
CA HIS A 21 -7.65 -6.36 10.65
C HIS A 21 -7.41 -5.16 9.72
N ARG A 22 -8.41 -4.28 9.59
CA ARG A 22 -8.39 -3.14 8.65
C ARG A 22 -7.21 -2.21 8.85
N GLY A 23 -6.75 -2.05 10.09
CA GLY A 23 -5.56 -1.24 10.38
C GLY A 23 -4.28 -1.77 9.77
N GLY A 24 -4.13 -3.09 9.71
CA GLY A 24 -3.00 -3.72 9.07
C GLY A 24 -3.09 -3.57 7.55
N HIS A 25 -4.30 -3.72 6.98
CA HIS A 25 -4.51 -3.50 5.55
C HIS A 25 -4.21 -2.05 5.15
N ALA A 26 -4.71 -1.08 5.92
CA ALA A 26 -4.41 0.33 5.72
C ALA A 26 -2.91 0.62 5.84
N TYR A 27 -2.23 0.01 6.83
CA TYR A 27 -0.78 0.10 6.96
C TYR A 27 -0.07 -0.44 5.71
N ILE A 28 -0.48 -1.60 5.21
CA ILE A 28 0.11 -2.22 4.02
C ILE A 28 -0.07 -1.33 2.81
N ALA A 29 -1.30 -0.93 2.48
CA ALA A 29 -1.59 -0.11 1.31
C ALA A 29 -0.76 1.17 1.30
N LEU A 30 -0.76 1.92 2.41
CA LEU A 30 -0.04 3.18 2.50
C LEU A 30 1.48 3.00 2.48
N THR A 31 1.99 1.88 2.98
CA THR A 31 3.44 1.56 2.94
C THR A 31 3.86 1.15 1.54
N ALA A 32 3.04 0.36 0.83
CA ALA A 32 3.24 0.01 -0.58
C ALA A 32 3.25 1.26 -1.47
N CYS A 33 2.32 2.20 -1.29
CA CYS A 33 2.34 3.48 -2.03
C CYS A 33 3.64 4.27 -1.85
N ARG A 34 4.18 4.32 -0.62
CA ARG A 34 5.46 5.01 -0.36
C ARG A 34 6.62 4.32 -1.06
N ALA A 35 6.67 2.99 -1.00
CA ALA A 35 7.71 2.21 -1.68
C ALA A 35 7.60 2.38 -3.20
N LEU A 36 6.39 2.29 -3.77
CA LEU A 36 6.14 2.48 -5.19
C LEU A 36 6.59 3.87 -5.66
N ARG A 37 6.29 4.93 -4.91
CA ARG A 37 6.77 6.29 -5.22
C ARG A 37 8.29 6.40 -5.15
N ALA A 38 8.90 5.86 -4.10
CA ALA A 38 10.35 5.89 -3.96
C ALA A 38 11.05 5.14 -5.10
N LEU A 39 10.49 4.02 -5.54
CA LEU A 39 11.05 3.20 -6.62
C LEU A 39 10.81 3.79 -8.01
N THR A 40 9.67 4.45 -8.25
CA THR A 40 9.30 4.95 -9.59
C THR A 40 9.60 6.42 -9.83
N ALA A 41 9.75 7.22 -8.78
CA ALA A 41 10.00 8.66 -8.87
C ALA A 41 11.21 9.13 -8.04
N GLY A 42 11.87 8.24 -7.29
CA GLY A 42 13.01 8.60 -6.45
C GLY A 42 12.65 9.43 -5.20
N GLU A 43 11.36 9.61 -4.92
CA GLU A 43 10.87 10.51 -3.87
C GLU A 43 10.31 9.74 -2.67
N LEU A 44 10.84 10.06 -1.48
CA LEU A 44 10.26 9.63 -0.21
C LEU A 44 9.16 10.61 0.23
N ALA A 45 7.92 10.33 -0.16
CA ALA A 45 6.77 11.09 0.33
C ALA A 45 6.24 10.53 1.66
N ASP A 46 5.44 11.33 2.38
CA ASP A 46 4.64 10.80 3.47
C ASP A 46 3.53 9.87 2.94
N LYS A 47 2.95 9.05 3.83
CA LYS A 47 1.94 8.04 3.48
C LYS A 47 0.69 8.63 2.81
N GLY A 48 0.29 9.83 3.18
CA GLY A 48 -0.91 10.49 2.65
C GLY A 48 -0.68 10.99 1.23
N GLU A 49 0.42 11.70 1.02
CA GLU A 49 0.80 12.20 -0.30
C GLU A 49 1.11 11.04 -1.26
N ALA A 50 1.82 10.01 -0.82
CA ALA A 50 2.10 8.84 -1.64
C ALA A 50 0.82 8.14 -2.12
N ALA A 51 -0.18 7.99 -1.24
CA ALA A 51 -1.47 7.41 -1.60
C ALA A 51 -2.23 8.27 -2.61
N ARG A 52 -2.26 9.60 -2.42
CA ARG A 52 -2.90 10.51 -3.39
C ARG A 52 -2.26 10.42 -4.77
N ARG A 53 -0.93 10.52 -4.86
CA ARG A 53 -0.19 10.41 -6.12
C ARG A 53 -0.35 9.05 -6.78
N THR A 54 -0.44 7.98 -5.98
CA THR A 54 -0.74 6.64 -6.49
C THR A 54 -2.16 6.58 -7.07
N ALA A 55 -3.15 7.16 -6.39
CA ALA A 55 -4.53 7.22 -6.88
C ALA A 55 -4.68 8.08 -8.14
N GLU A 56 -3.87 9.13 -8.30
CA GLU A 56 -3.82 9.95 -9.52
C GLU A 56 -3.27 9.14 -10.71
N ARG A 57 -2.21 8.36 -10.50
CA ARG A 57 -1.56 7.56 -11.55
C ARG A 57 -2.30 6.24 -11.86
N TRP A 58 -2.95 5.64 -10.86
CA TRP A 58 -3.74 4.42 -11.00
C TRP A 58 -5.14 4.63 -10.38
N PRO A 59 -6.08 5.27 -11.10
CA PRO A 59 -7.40 5.62 -10.58
C PRO A 59 -8.21 4.42 -10.06
N ARG A 60 -8.00 3.23 -10.62
CA ARG A 60 -8.66 1.99 -10.17
C ARG A 60 -8.32 1.59 -8.73
N LEU A 61 -7.17 2.02 -8.19
CA LEU A 61 -6.77 1.74 -6.81
C LEU A 61 -7.44 2.70 -5.81
N ARG A 62 -8.10 3.77 -6.28
CA ARG A 62 -8.68 4.82 -5.43
C ARG A 62 -9.61 4.28 -4.32
N PRO A 63 -10.51 3.30 -4.55
CA PRO A 63 -11.35 2.77 -3.47
C PRO A 63 -10.56 2.20 -2.29
N LEU A 64 -9.47 1.46 -2.58
CA LEU A 64 -8.57 0.93 -1.55
C LEU A 64 -7.85 2.05 -0.81
N LEU A 65 -7.34 3.04 -1.55
CA LEU A 65 -6.53 4.11 -0.99
C LEU A 65 -7.37 5.08 -0.14
N ASP A 66 -8.59 5.37 -0.55
CA ASP A 66 -9.53 6.17 0.23
C ASP A 66 -9.93 5.43 1.52
N ALA A 67 -10.17 4.12 1.46
CA ALA A 67 -10.43 3.30 2.65
C ALA A 67 -9.23 3.29 3.63
N ALA A 68 -8.02 3.12 3.11
CA ALA A 68 -6.80 3.12 3.92
C ALA A 68 -6.53 4.50 4.58
N LEU A 69 -6.74 5.59 3.84
CA LEU A 69 -6.64 6.95 4.36
C LEU A 69 -7.73 7.25 5.39
N GLY A 70 -8.96 6.79 5.15
CA GLY A 70 -10.07 6.89 6.09
C GLY A 70 -9.74 6.22 7.42
N TRP A 71 -9.23 4.99 7.38
CA TRP A 71 -8.82 4.28 8.59
C TRP A 71 -7.70 5.02 9.35
N ARG A 72 -6.66 5.48 8.64
CA ARG A 72 -5.55 6.23 9.24
C ARG A 72 -6.02 7.50 9.96
N ARG A 73 -7.00 8.21 9.39
CA ARG A 73 -7.58 9.41 10.01
C ARG A 73 -8.45 9.09 11.21
N ALA A 74 -9.24 8.03 11.12
CA ALA A 74 -10.13 7.60 12.19
C ALA A 74 -9.37 7.04 13.41
N GLN A 75 -8.11 6.63 13.25
CA GLN A 75 -7.33 5.91 14.26
C GLN A 75 -8.15 4.78 14.91
N ALA A 76 -8.99 4.12 14.10
CA ALA A 76 -10.00 3.23 14.63
C ALA A 76 -9.33 2.11 15.45
N VAL A 77 -9.94 1.81 16.60
CA VAL A 77 -9.62 0.62 17.41
C VAL A 77 -9.48 -0.59 16.49
N ARG A 78 -8.61 -1.54 16.86
CA ARG A 78 -8.35 -2.76 16.09
C ARG A 78 -9.67 -3.37 15.57
N ASP A 79 -9.90 -3.16 14.29
CA ASP A 79 -11.11 -3.58 13.58
C ASP A 79 -10.80 -4.89 12.84
N GLU A 80 -11.23 -6.00 13.44
CA GLU A 80 -11.08 -7.36 12.92
C GLU A 80 -12.02 -7.64 11.74
N THR A 81 -12.80 -6.65 11.28
CA THR A 81 -13.62 -6.81 10.08
C THR A 81 -12.70 -7.08 8.89
N PRO A 82 -12.89 -8.21 8.18
CA PRO A 82 -12.10 -8.53 7.01
C PRO A 82 -12.18 -7.42 5.95
N LEU A 83 -11.14 -7.34 5.14
CA LEU A 83 -11.15 -6.49 3.96
C LEU A 83 -12.16 -7.07 2.95
N PRO A 84 -13.10 -6.27 2.39
CA PRO A 84 -13.95 -6.70 1.30
C PRO A 84 -13.13 -7.31 0.16
N GLU A 85 -13.67 -8.34 -0.50
CA GLU A 85 -12.96 -9.10 -1.53
C GLU A 85 -12.43 -8.20 -2.66
N GLU A 86 -13.21 -7.20 -3.04
CA GLU A 86 -12.84 -6.22 -4.07
C GLU A 86 -11.64 -5.38 -3.63
N LEU A 87 -11.59 -4.98 -2.36
CA LEU A 87 -10.46 -4.24 -1.80
C LEU A 87 -9.24 -5.15 -1.60
N ALA A 88 -9.44 -6.44 -1.33
CA ALA A 88 -8.36 -7.42 -1.27
C ALA A 88 -7.72 -7.66 -2.65
N ALA A 89 -8.52 -7.71 -3.72
CA ALA A 89 -8.02 -7.80 -5.08
C ALA A 89 -7.19 -6.56 -5.46
N LEU A 90 -7.68 -5.35 -5.14
CA LEU A 90 -6.93 -4.11 -5.36
C LEU A 90 -5.64 -4.05 -4.52
N MET A 91 -5.64 -4.64 -3.32
CA MET A 91 -4.44 -4.74 -2.47
C MET A 91 -3.39 -5.63 -3.12
N ALA A 92 -3.79 -6.81 -3.61
CA ALA A 92 -2.90 -7.70 -4.34
C ALA A 92 -2.29 -6.98 -5.56
N GLU A 93 -3.12 -6.26 -6.32
CA GLU A 93 -2.68 -5.50 -7.48
C GLU A 93 -1.66 -4.41 -7.13
N LEU A 94 -1.90 -3.63 -6.05
CA LEU A 94 -0.96 -2.64 -5.56
C LEU A 94 0.39 -3.26 -5.17
N LEU A 95 0.37 -4.43 -4.53
CA LEU A 95 1.58 -5.15 -4.15
C LEU A 95 2.32 -5.71 -5.37
N ASP A 96 1.61 -6.15 -6.40
CA ASP A 96 2.20 -6.56 -7.69
C ASP A 96 2.87 -5.38 -8.40
N LEU A 97 2.20 -4.23 -8.49
CA LEU A 97 2.79 -3.01 -9.06
C LEU A 97 4.05 -2.58 -8.30
N THR A 98 3.99 -2.64 -6.97
CA THR A 98 5.13 -2.27 -6.12
C THR A 98 6.30 -3.24 -6.28
N ALA A 99 6.01 -4.55 -6.39
CA ALA A 99 7.03 -5.57 -6.65
C ALA A 99 7.64 -5.39 -8.05
N ALA A 100 6.85 -5.13 -9.09
CA ALA A 100 7.34 -4.88 -10.43
C ALA A 100 8.29 -3.67 -10.49
N ALA A 101 8.01 -2.61 -9.73
CA ALA A 101 8.87 -1.43 -9.63
C ALA A 101 10.26 -1.73 -9.02
N THR A 102 10.44 -2.84 -8.29
CA THR A 102 11.76 -3.24 -7.78
C THR A 102 12.70 -3.72 -8.88
N LEU A 103 12.15 -4.15 -10.03
CA LEU A 103 12.89 -4.72 -11.16
C LEU A 103 13.30 -3.67 -12.21
N THR A 104 12.79 -2.43 -12.11
CA THR A 104 13.08 -1.37 -13.08
C THR A 104 14.34 -0.60 -12.69
N GLU A 105 15.43 -0.72 -13.46
CA GLU A 105 16.72 -0.05 -13.23
C GLU A 105 16.63 1.48 -13.33
#